data_AF-X1UF03-F1
#
_entry.id   AF-X1UF03-F1
#
_cell.length_a   1.000
_cell.length_b   1.000
_cell.length_c   1.000
_cell.angle_alpha   90.00
_cell.angle_beta   90.00
_cell.angle_gamma   90.00
#
_symmetry.space_group_name_H-M   'P 1'
#
loop_
_entity.id
_entity.type
_entity.pdbx_description
1 polymer ?
#
loop_
_entity_poly.entity_id
_entity_poly.type
_entity_poly.pdbx_seq_one_letter_code
_entity_poly.pdbx_strand_id
1 'polypeptide(L)'
;VSFEPILGRIDIRDIGTNLIDWLIIGAETGNRRDRIIPQRNWIEEIYKHCRDSNIPILMKDNLKPIWGENLIQEFPQLGGELF
;
A
#
# COMPACT_ATOMS: atom_id res chain seq x y z
N VAL A 1 7.58 -0.50 5.61
CA VAL A 1 6.44 -0.08 6.47
C VAL A 1 5.16 -0.80 6.02
N SER A 2 4.25 -1.11 6.94
CA SER A 2 2.94 -1.69 6.62
C SER A 2 1.81 -0.78 7.08
N PHE A 3 0.85 -0.49 6.20
CA PHE A 3 -0.40 0.21 6.50
C PHE A 3 -1.58 -0.73 6.30
N GLU A 4 -1.88 -1.47 7.37
CA GLU A 4 -2.89 -2.52 7.38
C GLU A 4 -3.68 -2.48 8.71
N PRO A 5 -5.02 -2.52 8.69
CA PRO A 5 -5.86 -2.30 7.52
C PRO A 5 -5.97 -0.81 7.13
N ILE A 6 -6.23 -0.53 5.86
CA ILE A 6 -6.58 0.84 5.43
C ILE A 6 -7.99 1.18 5.97
N LEU A 7 -8.04 2.03 6.99
CA LEU A 7 -9.28 2.47 7.64
C LEU A 7 -9.73 3.87 7.22
N GLY A 8 -8.99 4.52 6.32
CA GLY A 8 -9.27 5.87 5.86
C GLY A 8 -8.28 6.31 4.80
N ARG A 9 -8.49 7.50 4.24
CA ARG A 9 -7.54 8.10 3.31
C ARG A 9 -6.21 8.37 4.04
N ILE A 10 -5.11 7.93 3.44
CA ILE A 10 -3.75 8.14 3.94
C ILE A 10 -3.05 9.07 2.95
N ASP A 11 -2.58 10.23 3.41
CA ASP A 11 -1.64 11.03 2.62
C ASP A 11 -0.22 10.64 3.03
N ILE A 12 0.45 9.88 2.17
CA ILE A 12 1.81 9.39 2.42
C ILE A 12 2.81 10.55 2.47
N ARG A 13 2.48 11.72 1.88
CA ARG A 13 3.32 12.93 1.96
C ARG A 13 3.54 13.37 3.41
N ASP A 14 2.56 13.17 4.27
CA ASP A 14 2.62 13.54 5.68
C ASP A 14 3.56 12.62 6.49
N ILE A 15 3.90 11.44 5.94
CA ILE A 15 4.69 10.40 6.60
C ILE A 15 6.18 10.54 6.26
N GLY A 16 6.52 11.34 5.24
CA GLY A 16 7.89 11.54 4.77
C GLY A 16 8.40 10.33 4.00
N THR A 17 8.28 10.36 2.68
CA THR A 17 8.69 9.27 1.76
C THR A 17 10.14 8.85 1.90
N ASN A 18 11.02 9.78 2.31
CA ASN A 18 12.45 9.52 2.50
C ASN A 18 12.74 8.52 3.64
N LEU A 19 11.72 8.11 4.40
CA LEU A 19 11.81 7.15 5.50
C LEU A 19 11.20 5.79 5.15
N ILE A 20 10.74 5.58 3.92
CA ILE A 20 10.00 4.38 3.52
C ILE A 20 10.68 3.71 2.32
N ASP A 21 11.36 2.60 2.56
CA ASP A 21 12.00 1.80 1.50
C ASP A 21 11.04 0.80 0.82
N TRP A 22 9.92 0.47 1.47
CA TRP A 22 8.94 -0.49 0.98
C TRP A 22 7.60 -0.29 1.68
N LEU A 23 6.50 -0.35 0.92
CA LEU A 23 5.15 -0.18 1.44
C LEU A 23 4.31 -1.45 1.24
N ILE A 24 3.70 -1.95 2.32
CA ILE A 24 2.71 -3.03 2.27
C ILE A 24 1.34 -2.46 2.64
N ILE A 25 0.29 -2.77 1.86
CA ILE A 25 -1.09 -2.34 2.12
C ILE A 25 -2.09 -3.49 2.06
N GLY A 26 -3.15 -3.39 2.86
CA GLY A 26 -4.24 -4.37 2.90
C GLY A 26 -5.56 -3.79 3.44
N ALA A 27 -6.67 -4.44 3.11
CA ALA A 27 -7.98 -4.17 3.71
C ALA A 27 -8.15 -4.90 5.05
N GLU A 28 -9.13 -4.49 5.84
CA GLU A 28 -9.56 -5.24 7.02
C GLU A 28 -10.19 -6.58 6.62
N THR A 29 -9.89 -7.65 7.37
CA THR A 29 -10.44 -8.99 7.18
C THR A 29 -11.34 -9.40 8.36
N GLY A 30 -12.20 -10.40 8.14
CA GLY A 30 -13.11 -10.92 9.18
C GLY A 30 -14.50 -10.26 9.20
N ASN A 31 -15.32 -10.65 10.18
CA ASN A 31 -16.76 -10.36 10.23
C ASN A 31 -17.14 -9.18 11.14
N ARG A 32 -16.24 -8.21 11.35
CA ARG A 32 -16.58 -7.00 12.11
C ARG A 32 -17.69 -6.24 11.38
N ARG A 33 -18.80 -5.97 12.07
CA ARG A 33 -20.02 -5.38 11.50
C ARG A 33 -19.77 -4.01 10.88
N ASP A 34 -18.92 -3.20 11.52
CA ASP A 34 -18.63 -1.82 11.11
C ASP A 34 -17.24 -1.70 10.49
N ARG A 35 -16.79 -2.74 9.78
CA ARG A 35 -15.49 -2.69 9.09
C ARG A 35 -15.51 -1.63 7.99
N ILE A 36 -14.39 -0.93 7.84
CA ILE A 36 -14.23 0.05 6.78
C ILE A 36 -13.77 -0.70 5.53
N ILE A 37 -14.53 -0.55 4.45
CA ILE A 37 -14.11 -1.00 3.12
C ILE A 37 -13.32 0.15 2.49
N PRO A 38 -12.01 -0.03 2.21
CA PRO A 38 -11.22 1.02 1.56
C PRO A 38 -11.84 1.45 0.25
N GLN A 39 -11.90 2.76 0.00
CA GLN A 39 -12.29 3.25 -1.32
C GLN A 39 -11.13 3.03 -2.31
N ARG A 40 -11.47 2.68 -3.56
CA ARG A 40 -10.48 2.40 -4.60
C ARG A 40 -9.54 3.58 -4.85
N ASN A 41 -10.07 4.80 -4.87
CA ASN A 41 -9.28 6.01 -5.07
C ASN A 41 -8.22 6.23 -3.97
N TRP A 42 -8.47 5.81 -2.72
CA TRP A 42 -7.45 5.89 -1.67
C TRP A 42 -6.23 5.02 -2.00
N ILE A 43 -6.48 3.83 -2.54
CA ILE A 43 -5.43 2.90 -2.97
C ILE A 43 -4.70 3.45 -4.21
N GLU A 44 -5.44 4.04 -5.15
CA GLU A 44 -4.86 4.66 -6.36
C GLU A 44 -3.96 5.86 -6.01
N GLU A 45 -4.36 6.71 -5.06
CA GLU A 45 -3.55 7.82 -4.56
C GLU A 45 -2.26 7.31 -3.91
N ILE A 46 -2.36 6.28 -3.06
CA ILE A 46 -1.21 5.61 -2.44
C ILE A 46 -0.26 5.05 -3.52
N TYR A 47 -0.80 4.30 -4.47
CA TYR A 47 -0.02 3.69 -5.55
C TYR A 47 0.69 4.73 -6.41
N LYS A 48 -0.03 5.78 -6.83
CA LYS A 48 0.54 6.89 -7.61
C LYS A 48 1.73 7.51 -6.89
N HIS A 49 1.58 7.74 -5.60
CA HIS A 49 2.64 8.35 -4.80
C HIS A 49 3.86 7.43 -4.65
N CYS A 50 3.67 6.14 -4.34
CA CYS A 50 4.75 5.16 -4.34
C CYS A 50 5.49 5.12 -5.67
N ARG A 51 4.75 5.17 -6.78
CA ARG A 51 5.32 5.19 -8.13
C ARG A 51 6.15 6.45 -8.39
N ASP A 52 5.64 7.62 -8.03
CA ASP A 52 6.33 8.90 -8.18
C ASP A 52 7.60 8.98 -7.31
N SER A 53 7.63 8.26 -6.18
CA SER A 53 8.75 8.23 -5.23
C SER A 53 9.68 7.02 -5.37
N ASN A 54 9.49 6.16 -6.38
CA ASN A 54 10.23 4.90 -6.56
C ASN A 54 10.21 3.98 -5.32
N ILE A 55 9.12 4.01 -4.55
CA ILE A 55 8.93 3.13 -3.40
C ILE A 55 8.20 1.87 -3.90
N PRO A 56 8.79 0.68 -3.78
CA PRO A 56 8.10 -0.55 -4.12
C PRO A 56 6.86 -0.72 -3.23
N ILE A 57 5.77 -1.19 -3.81
CA ILE A 57 4.52 -1.46 -3.09
C ILE A 57 4.03 -2.90 -3.25
N LEU A 58 3.59 -3.50 -2.15
CA LEU A 58 2.91 -4.78 -2.11
C LEU A 58 1.46 -4.62 -1.66
N MET A 59 0.54 -5.02 -2.53
CA MET A 59 -0.90 -5.11 -2.24
C MET A 59 -1.25 -6.53 -1.79
N LYS A 60 -1.83 -6.68 -0.59
CA LYS A 60 -2.27 -7.99 -0.08
C LYS A 60 -3.50 -8.50 -0.83
N ASP A 61 -3.68 -9.83 -0.83
CA ASP A 61 -4.82 -10.53 -1.48
C ASP A 61 -6.19 -9.98 -1.10
N ASN A 62 -6.34 -9.50 0.13
CA ASN A 62 -7.60 -8.94 0.62
C ASN A 62 -8.01 -7.61 -0.06
N LEU A 63 -7.17 -7.06 -0.94
CA LEU A 63 -7.52 -5.93 -1.81
C LEU A 63 -8.14 -6.34 -3.15
N LYS A 64 -8.14 -7.63 -3.52
CA LYS A 64 -8.75 -8.12 -4.77
C LYS A 64 -10.18 -7.63 -5.00
N PRO A 65 -11.09 -7.61 -4.01
CA PRO A 65 -12.46 -7.10 -4.20
C PRO A 65 -12.54 -5.61 -4.56
N ILE A 66 -11.47 -4.84 -4.34
CA ILE A 66 -11.43 -3.38 -4.54
C ILE A 66 -10.57 -3.03 -5.77
N TRP A 67 -9.42 -3.68 -5.92
CA TRP A 67 -8.44 -3.42 -6.96
C TRP A 67 -8.65 -4.28 -8.23
N GLY A 68 -9.09 -5.52 -8.05
CA GLY A 68 -9.10 -6.58 -9.06
C GLY A 68 -8.00 -7.61 -8.83
N GLU A 69 -8.02 -8.68 -9.63
CA GLU A 69 -7.10 -9.84 -9.47
C GLU A 69 -5.63 -9.50 -9.72
N ASN A 70 -5.36 -8.49 -10.54
CA ASN A 70 -4.01 -8.06 -10.91
C ASN A 70 -3.43 -7.09 -9.86
N LEU A 71 -3.17 -7.61 -8.66
CA LEU A 71 -2.53 -6.87 -7.58
C LEU A 71 -1.08 -6.50 -7.91
N ILE A 72 -0.65 -5.31 -7.45
CA ILE A 72 0.74 -4.89 -7.54
C ILE A 72 1.55 -5.56 -6.44
N GLN A 73 2.65 -6.22 -6.82
CA GLN A 73 3.55 -6.94 -5.91
C GLN A 73 4.99 -6.61 -6.28
N GLU A 74 5.46 -5.46 -5.80
CA GLU A 74 6.84 -5.01 -5.94
C GLU A 74 7.59 -5.26 -4.63
N PHE A 75 8.87 -5.59 -4.76
CA PHE A 75 9.77 -5.86 -3.65
C PHE A 75 10.95 -4.88 -3.71
N PRO A 76 11.50 -4.48 -2.55
CA PRO A 76 12.74 -3.72 -2.54
C PRO A 76 13.83 -4.53 -3.22
N GLN A 77 14.62 -3.87 -4.06
CA GLN A 77 15.85 -4.46 -4.53
C GLN A 77 16.75 -4.62 -3.30
N LEU A 78 17.26 -5.83 -3.07
CA LEU A 78 18.27 -6.07 -2.04
C LEU A 78 19.54 -5.30 -2.46
N GLY A 79 19.67 -4.07 -1.97
CA GLY A 79 20.83 -3.23 -2.21
C GLY A 79 21.98 -3.66 -1.30
N GLY A 80 22.98 -4.29 -1.90
CA GLY A 80 24.22 -4.67 -1.24
C GLY A 80 25.39 -4.79 -2.20
N GLU A 81 25.45 -4.03 -3.28
CA GLU A 81 26.74 -3.64 -3.84
C GLU A 81 26.89 -2.13 -3.66
N LEU A 82 27.71 -1.80 -2.66
CA LEU A 82 28.28 -0.48 -2.49
C LEU A 82 29.12 -0.18 -3.74
N PHE A 83 28.86 0.94 -4.40
CA PHE A 83 29.85 1.55 -5.28
C PHE A 83 30.94 2.22 -4.45
#